data_AF-A0A4P7XF34-F1
#
_entry.id   AF-A0A4P7XF34-F1
#
_cell.length_a   1.000
_cell.length_b   1.000
_cell.length_c   1.000
_cell.angle_alpha   90.00
_cell.angle_beta   90.00
_cell.angle_gamma   90.00
#
_symmetry.space_group_name_H-M   'P 1'
#
loop_
_entity.id
_entity.type
_entity.pdbx_description
1 polymer ?
#
loop_
_entity_poly.entity_id
_entity_poly.type
_entity_poly.pdbx_seq_one_letter_code
_entity_poly.pdbx_strand_id
1 'polypeptide(L)'
;MLALQLDVAWTENPAVMADIALIDEIHANTRRTRITYRGAVDGKPAAIKCYRKPLFGLVHWVMAQRRGLRIRRTGAPVPEVIYSGWLRSEKCFCFATVFMTEFQPLRQVLLDEPSHARRMQIVQFFGRLIADLHHRGIEQPDGNLTNFLFDGVDGFIVVDEDDIRVFEGGLPGKPALNNLANIAARLPDEEYMLNLLDAYKSASHKRNTWSNEEFVAAASAWRSSLDAKRAHRNVTRPRPFD
;
A
#
# COMPACT_ATOMS: atom_id res chain seq x y z
N MET A 1 27.01 21.73 8.82
CA MET A 1 26.14 22.14 7.69
C MET A 1 26.46 21.21 6.52
N LEU A 2 25.81 20.05 6.45
CA LEU A 2 26.02 19.11 5.34
C LEU A 2 25.03 19.45 4.22
N ALA A 3 25.56 19.86 3.07
CA ALA A 3 24.79 20.01 1.85
C ALA A 3 24.34 18.62 1.38
N LEU A 4 23.03 18.37 1.40
CA LEU A 4 22.42 17.24 0.71
C LEU A 4 22.56 17.49 -0.80
N GLN A 5 23.56 16.90 -1.44
CA GLN A 5 23.59 16.74 -2.90
C GLN A 5 22.41 15.85 -3.30
N LEU A 6 21.36 16.51 -3.78
CA LEU A 6 20.27 15.90 -4.54
C LEU A 6 20.79 15.70 -5.96
N ASP A 7 21.44 14.56 -6.23
CA ASP A 7 21.64 14.09 -7.60
C ASP A 7 20.30 13.61 -8.16
N VAL A 8 19.44 14.58 -8.47
CA VAL A 8 18.32 14.37 -9.38
C VAL A 8 18.92 14.54 -10.76
N ALA A 9 19.01 13.44 -11.51
CA ALA A 9 19.34 13.50 -12.92
C ALA A 9 18.23 14.30 -13.63
N TRP A 10 18.44 15.60 -13.79
CA TRP A 10 17.69 16.43 -14.71
C TRP A 10 18.19 16.04 -16.11
N THR A 11 17.53 15.09 -16.75
CA THR A 11 17.64 15.00 -18.21
C THR A 11 16.98 16.25 -18.78
N GLU A 12 17.78 17.26 -19.07
CA GLU A 12 17.42 18.41 -19.89
C GLU A 12 17.17 17.93 -21.33
N ASN A 13 15.99 17.34 -21.55
CA ASN A 13 15.36 17.31 -22.86
C ASN A 13 14.33 18.45 -22.86
N PRO A 14 14.23 19.27 -23.92
CA PRO A 14 13.22 20.33 -24.00
C PRO A 14 11.86 19.72 -23.71
N ALA A 15 11.23 20.19 -22.63
CA ALA A 15 10.13 19.53 -21.96
C ALA A 15 9.01 19.15 -22.94
N VAL A 16 8.98 17.88 -23.34
CA VAL A 16 7.73 17.24 -23.71
C VAL A 16 6.92 17.28 -22.42
N MET A 17 6.08 18.30 -22.27
CA MET A 17 5.13 18.35 -21.17
C MET A 17 4.22 17.15 -21.39
N ALA A 18 4.35 16.14 -20.52
CA ALA A 18 3.48 14.98 -20.54
C ALA A 18 2.02 15.46 -20.57
N ASP A 19 1.22 14.89 -21.46
CA ASP A 19 -0.20 15.18 -21.54
C ASP A 19 -0.91 14.46 -20.39
N ILE A 20 -1.42 15.23 -19.43
CA ILE A 20 -2.00 14.69 -18.19
C ILE A 20 -3.47 15.07 -18.12
N ALA A 21 -4.33 14.06 -18.20
CA ALA A 21 -5.77 14.20 -18.03
C ALA A 21 -6.20 13.60 -16.70
N LEU A 22 -6.92 14.37 -15.88
CA LEU A 22 -7.59 13.88 -14.68
C LEU A 22 -9.04 13.57 -15.03
N ILE A 23 -9.48 12.34 -14.79
CA ILE A 23 -10.82 11.88 -15.20
C ILE A 23 -11.77 11.93 -14.01
N ASP A 24 -11.43 11.24 -12.92
CA ASP A 24 -12.25 11.18 -11.71
C ASP A 24 -11.41 11.04 -10.44
N GLU A 25 -11.94 11.56 -9.34
CA GLU A 25 -11.33 11.44 -8.02
C GLU A 25 -11.66 10.07 -7.42
N ILE A 26 -10.63 9.25 -7.18
CA ILE A 26 -10.79 7.92 -6.56
C ILE A 26 -10.58 7.95 -5.04
N HIS A 27 -9.81 8.92 -4.53
CA HIS A 27 -9.60 9.09 -3.10
C HIS A 27 -9.13 10.50 -2.76
N ALA A 28 -9.57 11.05 -1.62
CA ALA A 28 -8.97 12.24 -1.02
C ALA A 28 -8.83 12.07 0.48
N ASN A 29 -7.72 12.57 1.03
CA ASN A 29 -7.61 12.68 2.47
C ASN A 29 -8.59 13.74 3.00
N THR A 30 -8.95 13.68 4.29
CA THR A 30 -9.95 14.57 4.91
C THR A 30 -9.65 16.06 4.71
N ARG A 31 -8.37 16.44 4.71
CA ARG A 31 -7.93 17.83 4.52
C ARG A 31 -7.75 18.22 3.04
N ARG A 32 -7.99 17.28 2.11
CA ARG A 32 -7.81 17.40 0.65
C ARG A 32 -6.44 17.96 0.23
N THR A 33 -5.43 17.71 1.06
CA THR A 33 -4.03 18.02 0.77
C THR A 33 -3.37 16.94 -0.08
N ARG A 34 -3.99 15.76 -0.16
CA ARG A 34 -3.64 14.65 -1.04
C ARG A 34 -4.92 14.16 -1.70
N ILE A 35 -4.93 14.16 -3.02
CA ILE A 35 -6.03 13.63 -3.81
C ILE A 35 -5.44 12.67 -4.82
N THR A 36 -6.04 11.49 -4.95
CA THR A 36 -5.72 10.50 -5.97
C THR A 36 -6.82 10.51 -7.00
N TYR A 37 -6.43 10.63 -8.26
CA TYR A 37 -7.30 10.60 -9.42
C TYR A 37 -7.06 9.33 -10.22
N ARG A 38 -8.10 8.82 -10.87
CA ARG A 38 -7.93 8.05 -12.10
C ARG A 38 -7.80 9.04 -13.25
N GLY A 39 -6.87 8.80 -14.15
CA GLY A 39 -6.58 9.69 -15.25
C GLY A 39 -5.77 9.02 -16.34
N ALA A 40 -5.08 9.84 -17.14
CA ALA A 40 -4.14 9.38 -18.14
C ALA A 40 -2.87 10.25 -18.16
N VAL A 41 -1.74 9.62 -18.49
CA VAL A 41 -0.47 10.27 -18.79
C VAL A 41 -0.04 9.81 -20.17
N ASP A 42 0.07 10.73 -21.12
CA ASP A 42 0.37 10.45 -22.53
C ASP A 42 -0.52 9.33 -23.11
N GLY A 43 -1.83 9.41 -22.80
CA GLY A 43 -2.84 8.43 -23.20
C GLY A 43 -2.84 7.11 -22.41
N LYS A 44 -1.87 6.86 -21.52
CA LYS A 44 -1.83 5.65 -20.69
C LYS A 44 -2.66 5.79 -19.41
N PRO A 45 -3.54 4.84 -19.06
CA PRO A 45 -4.30 4.86 -17.81
C PRO A 45 -3.40 5.00 -16.58
N ALA A 46 -3.75 5.93 -15.70
CA ALA A 46 -2.89 6.37 -14.60
C ALA A 46 -3.66 6.51 -13.27
N ALA A 47 -3.04 6.07 -12.17
CA ALA A 47 -3.41 6.47 -10.82
C ALA A 47 -2.54 7.68 -10.44
N ILE A 48 -3.14 8.86 -10.35
CA ILE A 48 -2.44 10.14 -10.24
C ILE A 48 -2.63 10.72 -8.84
N LYS A 49 -1.59 10.70 -8.02
CA LYS A 49 -1.58 11.35 -6.70
C LYS A 49 -1.12 12.80 -6.80
N CYS A 50 -2.00 13.72 -6.46
CA CYS A 50 -1.76 15.15 -6.38
C CYS A 50 -1.52 15.59 -4.92
N TYR A 51 -0.30 16.01 -4.62
CA TYR A 51 0.12 16.59 -3.34
C TYR A 51 0.00 18.12 -3.40
N ARG A 52 -1.04 18.63 -2.75
CA ARG A 52 -1.39 20.06 -2.71
C ARG A 52 -0.72 20.75 -1.52
N LYS A 53 -0.71 22.10 -1.57
CA LYS A 53 0.02 23.04 -0.68
C LYS A 53 1.53 23.02 -0.94
N PRO A 54 2.18 24.14 -1.33
CA PRO A 54 3.52 24.11 -1.92
C PRO A 54 4.59 23.36 -1.09
N LEU A 55 4.80 23.77 0.17
CA LEU A 55 5.85 23.19 1.01
C LEU A 55 5.51 21.77 1.49
N PHE A 56 4.28 21.57 1.97
CA PHE A 56 3.83 20.26 2.45
C PHE A 56 3.76 19.23 1.31
N GLY A 57 3.22 19.64 0.17
CA GLY A 57 3.10 18.82 -1.02
C GLY A 57 4.44 18.42 -1.60
N LEU A 58 5.41 19.35 -1.64
CA LEU A 58 6.79 19.05 -2.04
C LEU A 58 7.40 17.97 -1.16
N VAL A 59 7.28 18.10 0.17
CA VAL A 59 7.84 17.12 1.13
C VAL A 59 7.25 15.73 0.90
N HIS A 60 5.93 15.62 0.76
CA HIS A 60 5.27 14.34 0.51
C HIS A 60 5.63 13.75 -0.85
N TRP A 61 5.71 14.56 -1.89
CA TRP A 61 6.13 14.13 -3.22
C TRP A 61 7.57 13.60 -3.24
N VAL A 62 8.51 14.31 -2.60
CA VAL A 62 9.91 13.84 -2.47
C VAL A 62 9.97 12.52 -1.70
N MET A 63 9.17 12.35 -0.65
CA MET A 63 9.09 11.08 0.08
C MET A 63 8.55 9.96 -0.81
N ALA A 64 7.46 10.20 -1.55
CA ALA A 64 6.88 9.22 -2.46
C ALA A 64 7.88 8.79 -3.55
N GLN A 65 8.61 9.74 -4.14
CA GLN A 65 9.66 9.42 -5.11
C GLN A 65 10.76 8.55 -4.51
N ARG A 66 11.32 8.95 -3.35
CA ARG A 66 12.43 8.23 -2.72
C ARG A 66 12.02 6.83 -2.25
N ARG A 67 10.84 6.71 -1.62
CA ARG A 67 10.30 5.44 -1.13
C ARG A 67 9.91 4.54 -2.30
N GLY A 68 9.24 5.10 -3.31
CA GLY A 68 8.90 4.40 -4.54
C GLY A 68 10.12 3.85 -5.27
N LEU A 69 11.20 4.62 -5.39
CA LEU A 69 12.43 4.13 -6.00
C LEU A 69 13.03 2.96 -5.21
N ARG A 70 13.04 3.05 -3.88
CA ARG A 70 13.59 1.98 -3.01
C ARG A 70 12.79 0.69 -3.15
N ILE A 71 11.47 0.75 -3.08
CA ILE A 71 10.64 -0.46 -3.15
C ILE A 71 10.69 -1.13 -4.54
N ARG A 72 10.77 -0.35 -5.63
CA ARG A 72 10.95 -0.95 -6.97
C ARG A 72 12.29 -1.67 -7.10
N ARG A 73 13.36 -1.17 -6.47
CA ARG A 73 14.67 -1.83 -6.44
C ARG A 73 14.67 -3.17 -5.71
N THR A 74 13.69 -3.45 -4.85
CA THR A 74 13.54 -4.77 -4.21
C THR A 74 12.76 -5.77 -5.08
N GLY A 75 12.28 -5.37 -6.26
CA GLY A 75 11.43 -6.18 -7.12
C GLY A 75 10.04 -6.45 -6.54
N ALA A 76 9.55 -5.55 -5.67
CA ALA A 76 8.20 -5.67 -5.13
C ALA A 76 7.13 -5.57 -6.23
N PRO A 77 5.98 -6.23 -6.06
CA PRO A 77 4.87 -6.12 -6.99
C PRO A 77 4.15 -4.78 -6.78
N VAL A 78 4.71 -3.70 -7.31
CA VAL A 78 4.12 -2.36 -7.28
C VAL A 78 3.94 -1.79 -8.68
N PRO A 79 3.01 -0.86 -8.90
CA PRO A 79 2.84 -0.22 -10.19
C PRO A 79 4.10 0.53 -10.66
N GLU A 80 4.32 0.51 -11.97
CA GLU A 80 5.34 1.33 -12.62
C GLU A 80 5.00 2.82 -12.47
N VAL A 81 6.01 3.66 -12.21
CA VAL A 81 5.86 5.12 -12.24
C VAL A 81 5.97 5.60 -13.67
N ILE A 82 4.93 6.25 -14.15
CA ILE A 82 4.85 6.79 -15.51
C ILE A 82 5.02 8.30 -15.54
N TYR A 83 4.83 8.99 -14.42
CA TYR A 83 5.12 10.41 -14.30
C TYR A 83 5.39 10.84 -12.87
N SER A 84 6.32 11.77 -12.69
CA SER A 84 6.53 12.43 -11.40
C SER A 84 7.06 13.85 -11.59
N GLY A 85 6.28 14.85 -11.17
CA GLY A 85 6.61 16.23 -11.47
C GLY A 85 5.52 17.22 -11.05
N TRP A 86 5.67 18.47 -11.46
CA TRP A 86 4.69 19.52 -11.18
C TRP A 86 3.56 19.53 -12.23
N LEU A 87 2.31 19.35 -11.78
CA LEU A 87 1.13 19.47 -12.62
C LEU A 87 0.58 20.90 -12.55
N ARG A 88 0.78 21.66 -13.64
CA ARG A 88 0.44 23.09 -13.71
C ARG A 88 -1.06 23.37 -13.58
N SER A 89 -1.91 22.58 -14.24
CA SER A 89 -3.37 22.72 -14.22
C SER A 89 -3.94 22.67 -12.80
N GLU A 90 -3.42 21.75 -11.98
CA GLU A 90 -3.85 21.55 -10.60
C GLU A 90 -3.00 22.27 -9.55
N LYS A 91 -1.94 22.96 -9.96
CA LYS A 91 -0.96 23.61 -9.08
C LYS A 91 -0.48 22.69 -7.94
N CYS A 92 -0.05 21.47 -8.29
CA CYS A 92 0.36 20.48 -7.32
C CYS A 92 1.56 19.64 -7.78
N PHE A 93 2.24 19.01 -6.82
CA PHE A 93 3.20 17.96 -7.14
C PHE A 93 2.45 16.66 -7.40
N CYS A 94 2.82 15.97 -8.45
CA CYS A 94 2.14 14.80 -8.97
C CYS A 94 3.08 13.59 -8.94
N PHE A 95 2.56 12.46 -8.51
CA PHE A 95 3.18 11.15 -8.61
C PHE A 95 2.16 10.20 -9.24
N ALA A 96 2.44 9.74 -10.46
CA ALA A 96 1.52 8.93 -11.23
C ALA A 96 2.14 7.56 -11.50
N THR A 97 1.34 6.53 -11.27
CA THR A 97 1.66 5.16 -11.63
C THR A 97 0.68 4.62 -12.66
N VAL A 98 1.04 3.51 -13.32
CA VAL A 98 0.09 2.75 -14.13
C VAL A 98 -1.17 2.43 -13.31
N PHE A 99 -2.33 2.66 -13.89
CA PHE A 99 -3.60 2.24 -13.30
C PHE A 99 -3.84 0.76 -13.59
N MET A 100 -3.98 -0.05 -12.55
CA MET A 100 -4.16 -1.50 -12.66
C MET A 100 -5.64 -1.82 -12.94
N THR A 101 -6.07 -1.76 -14.21
CA THR A 101 -7.50 -1.97 -14.59
C THR A 101 -8.02 -3.36 -14.26
N GLU A 102 -7.17 -4.38 -14.38
CA GLU A 102 -7.52 -5.78 -14.15
C GLU A 102 -7.45 -6.20 -12.67
N PHE A 103 -7.12 -5.27 -11.77
CA PHE A 103 -6.99 -5.55 -10.35
C PHE A 103 -8.07 -4.84 -9.54
N GLN A 104 -8.55 -5.50 -8.49
CA GLN A 104 -9.55 -4.95 -7.57
C GLN A 104 -8.99 -4.86 -6.15
N PRO A 105 -9.35 -3.84 -5.35
CA PRO A 105 -8.96 -3.77 -3.95
C PRO A 105 -9.38 -5.02 -3.18
N LEU A 106 -8.46 -5.66 -2.45
CA LEU A 106 -8.68 -6.92 -1.76
C LEU A 106 -9.88 -6.86 -0.80
N ARG A 107 -10.08 -5.71 -0.15
CA ARG A 107 -11.28 -5.46 0.66
C ARG A 107 -12.57 -5.73 -0.11
N GLN A 108 -12.67 -5.18 -1.33
CA GLN A 108 -13.87 -5.32 -2.16
C GLN A 108 -14.02 -6.77 -2.65
N VAL A 109 -12.91 -7.38 -3.10
CA VAL A 109 -12.90 -8.79 -3.50
C VAL A 109 -13.43 -9.71 -2.40
N LEU A 110 -12.98 -9.52 -1.15
CA LEU A 110 -13.42 -10.35 -0.02
C LEU A 110 -14.87 -10.08 0.41
N LEU A 111 -15.39 -8.88 0.17
CA LEU A 111 -16.80 -8.55 0.44
C LEU A 111 -17.73 -9.14 -0.62
N ASP A 112 -17.31 -9.11 -1.87
CA ASP A 112 -18.13 -9.54 -3.01
C ASP A 112 -18.07 -11.05 -3.26
N GLU A 113 -17.03 -11.74 -2.77
CA GLU A 113 -16.88 -13.18 -2.93
C GLU A 113 -17.85 -13.96 -2.01
N PRO A 114 -18.89 -14.62 -2.56
CA PRO A 114 -19.86 -15.34 -1.75
C PRO A 114 -19.29 -16.63 -1.14
N SER A 115 -18.32 -17.27 -1.79
CA SER A 115 -17.78 -18.55 -1.34
C SER A 115 -16.81 -18.36 -0.17
N HIS A 116 -17.16 -18.90 0.99
CA HIS A 116 -16.27 -18.95 2.16
C HIS A 116 -14.92 -19.61 1.82
N ALA A 117 -14.96 -20.76 1.15
CA ALA A 117 -13.76 -21.49 0.76
C ALA A 117 -12.85 -20.65 -0.16
N ARG A 118 -13.44 -19.90 -1.10
CA ARG A 118 -12.67 -19.00 -1.98
C ARG A 118 -12.09 -17.82 -1.22
N ARG A 119 -12.83 -17.20 -0.30
CA ARG A 119 -12.30 -16.13 0.58
C ARG A 119 -11.10 -16.62 1.39
N MET A 120 -11.19 -17.82 1.96
CA MET A 120 -10.07 -18.44 2.68
C MET A 120 -8.87 -18.69 1.76
N GLN A 121 -9.09 -19.16 0.53
CA GLN A 121 -8.02 -19.33 -0.45
C GLN A 121 -7.36 -17.99 -0.83
N ILE A 122 -8.13 -16.92 -1.02
CA ILE A 122 -7.63 -15.58 -1.30
C ILE A 122 -6.75 -15.08 -0.14
N VAL A 123 -7.20 -15.30 1.11
CA VAL A 123 -6.41 -14.95 2.30
C VAL A 123 -5.12 -15.78 2.40
N GLN A 124 -5.11 -17.03 1.92
CA GLN A 124 -3.85 -17.79 1.82
C GLN A 124 -2.89 -17.18 0.81
N PHE A 125 -3.36 -16.80 -0.39
CA PHE A 125 -2.51 -16.10 -1.36
C PHE A 125 -1.98 -14.78 -0.79
N PHE A 126 -2.83 -14.06 -0.05
CA PHE A 126 -2.43 -12.85 0.62
C PHE A 126 -1.34 -13.09 1.69
N GLY A 127 -1.45 -14.15 2.49
CA GLY A 127 -0.41 -14.52 3.45
C GLY A 127 0.94 -14.81 2.79
N ARG A 128 0.94 -15.43 1.61
CA ARG A 128 2.15 -15.67 0.80
C ARG A 128 2.74 -14.37 0.26
N LEU A 129 1.90 -13.45 -0.21
CA LEU A 129 2.34 -12.10 -0.60
C LEU A 129 3.07 -11.41 0.56
N ILE A 130 2.47 -11.38 1.75
CA ILE A 130 3.09 -10.70 2.90
C ILE A 130 4.43 -11.36 3.27
N ALA A 131 4.56 -12.68 3.16
CA ALA A 131 5.83 -13.38 3.34
C ALA A 131 6.89 -12.97 2.32
N ASP A 132 6.53 -12.85 1.03
CA ASP A 132 7.43 -12.36 -0.02
C ASP A 132 7.86 -10.90 0.22
N LEU A 133 6.92 -10.02 0.57
CA LEU A 133 7.22 -8.63 0.92
C LEU A 133 8.20 -8.54 2.09
N HIS A 134 7.94 -9.29 3.17
CA HIS A 134 8.81 -9.32 4.33
C HIS A 134 10.18 -9.92 4.01
N HIS A 135 10.25 -10.94 3.15
CA HIS A 135 11.52 -11.49 2.66
C HIS A 135 12.35 -10.43 1.92
N ARG A 136 11.71 -9.59 1.10
CA ARG A 136 12.31 -8.45 0.41
C ARG A 136 12.62 -7.25 1.31
N GLY A 137 12.26 -7.33 2.59
CA GLY A 137 12.51 -6.25 3.55
C GLY A 137 11.47 -5.15 3.56
N ILE A 138 10.28 -5.40 3.01
CA ILE A 138 9.24 -4.39 2.86
C ILE A 138 8.31 -4.45 4.07
N GLU A 139 8.15 -3.31 4.75
CA GLU A 139 7.08 -3.07 5.73
C GLU A 139 6.02 -2.19 5.08
N GLN A 140 4.74 -2.61 5.11
CA GLN A 140 3.60 -1.80 4.66
C GLN A 140 2.82 -1.28 5.88
N PRO A 141 3.17 -0.11 6.47
CA PRO A 141 2.63 0.29 7.76
C PRO A 141 1.12 0.58 7.72
N ASP A 142 0.61 0.98 6.56
CA ASP A 142 -0.83 1.04 6.34
C ASP A 142 -1.33 -0.29 5.77
N GLY A 143 -1.64 -1.21 6.68
CA GLY A 143 -2.16 -2.53 6.34
C GLY A 143 -3.59 -2.55 5.77
N ASN A 144 -4.17 -1.41 5.37
CA ASN A 144 -5.52 -1.37 4.81
C ASN A 144 -5.66 -2.33 3.63
N LEU A 145 -6.71 -3.16 3.65
CA LEU A 145 -6.98 -4.14 2.59
C LEU A 145 -7.30 -3.47 1.24
N THR A 146 -7.52 -2.15 1.19
CA THR A 146 -7.60 -1.41 -0.06
C THR A 146 -6.25 -1.15 -0.73
N ASN A 147 -5.15 -1.27 0.01
CA ASN A 147 -3.78 -1.04 -0.49
C ASN A 147 -3.17 -2.28 -1.17
N PHE A 148 -3.91 -3.40 -1.17
CA PHE A 148 -3.54 -4.63 -1.85
C PHE A 148 -4.57 -4.87 -2.93
N LEU A 149 -4.15 -4.85 -4.18
CA LEU A 149 -5.01 -5.12 -5.32
C LEU A 149 -4.80 -6.57 -5.76
N PHE A 150 -5.88 -7.27 -6.07
CA PHE A 150 -5.90 -8.67 -6.45
C PHE A 150 -6.39 -8.84 -7.88
N ASP A 151 -5.77 -9.73 -8.66
CA ASP A 151 -6.11 -10.00 -10.07
C ASP A 151 -7.31 -10.96 -10.25
N GLY A 152 -7.86 -11.49 -9.16
CA GLY A 152 -8.95 -12.46 -9.18
C GLY A 152 -8.50 -13.92 -9.19
N VAL A 153 -7.23 -14.20 -9.41
CA VAL A 153 -6.65 -15.55 -9.53
C VAL A 153 -5.78 -15.87 -8.32
N ASP A 154 -4.59 -15.28 -8.26
CA ASP A 154 -3.58 -15.48 -7.20
C ASP A 154 -2.53 -14.34 -7.11
N GLY A 155 -2.51 -13.42 -8.08
CA GLY A 155 -1.56 -12.32 -8.15
C GLY A 155 -2.01 -11.07 -7.38
N PHE A 156 -1.03 -10.34 -6.86
CA PHE A 156 -1.24 -9.12 -6.10
C PHE A 156 -0.35 -7.98 -6.56
N ILE A 157 -0.85 -6.77 -6.38
CA ILE A 157 -0.10 -5.52 -6.49
C ILE A 157 -0.31 -4.69 -5.22
N VAL A 158 0.76 -4.12 -4.68
CA VAL A 158 0.72 -3.23 -3.53
C VAL A 158 0.70 -1.78 -4.01
N VAL A 159 -0.23 -0.99 -3.48
CA VAL A 159 -0.34 0.44 -3.74
C VAL A 159 -0.18 1.26 -2.46
N ASP A 160 -0.30 2.57 -2.59
CA ASP A 160 -0.02 3.55 -1.52
C ASP A 160 1.37 3.43 -0.89
N GLU A 161 2.38 3.51 -1.75
CA GLU A 161 3.80 3.36 -1.39
C GLU A 161 4.37 4.49 -0.51
N ASP A 162 3.55 5.50 -0.20
CA ASP A 162 3.99 6.74 0.42
C ASP A 162 4.59 6.50 1.81
N ASP A 163 4.13 5.50 2.55
CA ASP A 163 4.58 5.17 3.91
C ASP A 163 5.38 3.86 4.02
N ILE A 164 5.62 3.18 2.89
CA ILE A 164 6.39 1.94 2.88
C ILE A 164 7.83 2.18 3.34
N ARG A 165 8.33 1.24 4.13
CA ARG A 165 9.73 1.19 4.58
C ARG A 165 10.40 -0.04 4.00
N VAL A 166 11.68 0.10 3.69
CA VAL A 166 12.51 -0.96 3.14
C VAL A 166 13.72 -1.17 4.06
N PHE A 167 13.94 -2.42 4.44
CA PHE A 167 15.01 -2.90 5.30
C PHE A 167 15.94 -3.79 4.48
N GLU A 168 17.25 -3.58 4.60
CA GLU A 168 18.23 -4.44 3.92
C GLU A 168 18.25 -5.85 4.55
N GLY A 169 18.34 -6.88 3.70
CA GLY A 169 18.44 -8.28 4.16
C GLY A 169 17.14 -8.90 4.69
N GLY A 170 16.00 -8.26 4.47
CA GLY A 170 14.67 -8.73 4.89
C GLY A 170 14.15 -8.05 6.15
N LEU A 171 12.85 -8.16 6.39
CA LEU A 171 12.18 -7.44 7.47
C LEU A 171 12.51 -8.12 8.81
N PRO A 172 13.01 -7.38 9.82
CA PRO A 172 13.36 -8.00 11.10
C PRO A 172 12.13 -8.58 11.82
N GLY A 173 12.34 -9.58 12.68
CA GLY A 173 11.26 -10.39 13.25
C GLY A 173 10.17 -9.60 13.99
N LYS A 174 10.55 -8.63 14.84
CA LYS A 174 9.59 -7.80 15.58
C LYS A 174 8.79 -6.85 14.67
N PRO A 175 9.41 -6.08 13.75
CA PRO A 175 8.69 -5.36 12.70
C PRO A 175 7.77 -6.26 11.86
N ALA A 176 8.23 -7.46 11.46
CA ALA A 176 7.43 -8.40 10.68
C ALA A 176 6.18 -8.88 11.44
N LEU A 177 6.33 -9.27 12.71
CA LEU A 177 5.21 -9.62 13.60
C LEU A 177 4.20 -8.46 13.66
N ASN A 178 4.67 -7.27 13.96
CA ASN A 178 3.81 -6.10 14.11
C ASN A 178 3.11 -5.73 12.79
N ASN A 179 3.79 -5.85 11.65
CA ASN A 179 3.21 -5.55 10.35
C ASN A 179 2.15 -6.58 9.93
N LEU A 180 2.45 -7.87 10.08
CA LEU A 180 1.49 -8.94 9.81
C LEU A 180 0.28 -8.84 10.74
N ALA A 181 0.49 -8.59 12.04
CA ALA A 181 -0.58 -8.44 13.02
C ALA A 181 -1.48 -7.24 12.73
N ASN A 182 -0.89 -6.11 12.32
CA ASN A 182 -1.63 -4.94 11.85
C ASN A 182 -2.55 -5.33 10.70
N ILE A 183 -2.02 -5.96 9.65
CA ILE A 183 -2.80 -6.40 8.48
C ILE A 183 -3.91 -7.39 8.90
N ALA A 184 -3.57 -8.42 9.67
CA ALA A 184 -4.49 -9.45 10.13
C ALA A 184 -5.65 -8.90 10.96
N ALA A 185 -5.42 -7.84 11.74
CA ALA A 185 -6.46 -7.22 12.56
C ALA A 185 -7.68 -6.72 11.77
N ARG A 186 -7.52 -6.50 10.45
CA ARG A 186 -8.57 -6.06 9.51
C ARG A 186 -9.39 -7.20 8.94
N LEU A 187 -8.96 -8.45 9.12
CA LEU A 187 -9.76 -9.62 8.77
C LEU A 187 -10.92 -9.77 9.77
N PRO A 188 -12.05 -10.41 9.40
CA PRO A 188 -13.29 -10.34 10.17
C PRO A 188 -13.21 -11.08 11.50
N ASP A 189 -12.54 -12.23 11.54
CA ASP A 189 -12.48 -13.10 12.71
C ASP A 189 -11.14 -13.84 12.81
N GLU A 190 -11.01 -14.67 13.83
CA GLU A 190 -9.79 -15.43 14.13
C GLU A 190 -9.48 -16.51 13.10
N GLU A 191 -10.48 -17.11 12.46
CA GLU A 191 -10.28 -18.15 11.44
C GLU A 191 -9.50 -17.57 10.25
N TYR A 192 -9.90 -16.40 9.75
CA TYR A 192 -9.19 -15.70 8.68
C TYR A 192 -7.78 -15.29 9.11
N MET A 193 -7.61 -14.81 10.34
CA MET A 193 -6.29 -14.41 10.87
C MET A 193 -5.32 -15.59 10.94
N LEU A 194 -5.77 -16.74 11.44
CA LEU A 194 -4.95 -17.94 11.54
C LEU A 194 -4.64 -18.52 10.16
N ASN A 195 -5.59 -18.50 9.23
CA ASN A 195 -5.36 -18.92 7.85
C ASN A 195 -4.35 -18.02 7.10
N LEU A 196 -4.37 -16.70 7.34
CA LEU A 196 -3.33 -15.79 6.88
C LEU A 196 -1.96 -16.17 7.46
N LEU A 197 -1.93 -16.41 8.77
CA LEU A 197 -0.72 -16.72 9.50
C LEU A 197 -0.09 -18.03 9.00
N ASP A 198 -0.89 -19.08 8.82
CA ASP A 198 -0.41 -20.39 8.37
C ASP A 198 0.19 -20.31 6.97
N ALA A 199 -0.47 -19.58 6.06
CA ALA A 199 0.06 -19.33 4.73
C ALA A 199 1.37 -18.51 4.77
N TYR A 200 1.42 -17.48 5.61
CA TYR A 200 2.63 -16.67 5.84
C TYR A 200 3.79 -17.53 6.37
N LYS A 201 3.55 -18.33 7.41
CA LYS A 201 4.57 -19.20 8.02
C LYS A 201 5.10 -20.24 7.03
N SER A 202 4.21 -20.81 6.21
CA SER A 202 4.56 -21.82 5.20
C SER A 202 5.40 -21.25 4.06
N ALA A 203 5.19 -19.99 3.69
CA ALA A 203 5.96 -19.30 2.63
C ALA A 203 7.20 -18.56 3.15
N SER A 204 7.31 -18.30 4.46
CA SER A 204 8.43 -17.56 5.02
C SER A 204 9.75 -18.33 4.91
N HIS A 205 10.73 -17.73 4.25
CA HIS A 205 12.09 -18.29 4.12
C HIS A 205 12.89 -18.25 5.44
N LYS A 206 12.44 -17.49 6.45
CA LYS A 206 13.07 -17.41 7.76
C LYS A 206 12.17 -18.03 8.82
N ARG A 207 12.79 -18.73 9.77
CA ARG A 207 12.08 -19.21 10.95
C ARG A 207 11.61 -18.00 11.74
N ASN A 208 10.30 -17.88 11.91
CA ASN A 208 9.74 -16.83 12.77
C ASN A 208 10.16 -17.09 14.21
N THR A 209 10.59 -16.05 14.91
CA THR A 209 11.03 -16.13 16.31
C THR A 209 9.91 -15.96 17.32
N TRP A 210 8.68 -15.77 16.83
CA TRP A 210 7.50 -15.44 17.62
C TRP A 210 6.42 -16.52 17.52
N SER A 211 5.65 -16.69 18.59
CA SER A 211 4.64 -17.74 18.75
C SER A 211 3.30 -17.37 18.09
N ASN A 212 2.37 -18.32 17.98
CA ASN A 212 1.01 -18.03 17.51
C ASN A 212 0.29 -17.10 18.49
N GLU A 213 0.49 -17.30 19.79
CA GLU A 213 -0.10 -16.52 20.87
C GLU A 213 0.38 -15.07 20.82
N GLU A 214 1.69 -14.84 20.58
CA GLU A 214 2.23 -13.49 20.39
C GLU A 214 1.63 -12.78 19.18
N PHE A 215 1.39 -13.50 18.09
CA PHE A 215 0.71 -12.97 16.91
C PHE A 215 -0.75 -12.60 17.18
N VAL A 216 -1.52 -13.52 17.78
CA VAL A 216 -2.92 -13.28 18.11
C VAL A 216 -3.04 -12.08 19.05
N ALA A 217 -2.22 -12.02 20.10
CA ALA A 217 -2.20 -10.90 21.03
C ALA A 217 -1.88 -9.56 20.33
N ALA A 218 -0.90 -9.55 19.43
CA ALA A 218 -0.56 -8.36 18.66
C ALA A 218 -1.70 -7.94 17.71
N ALA A 219 -2.37 -8.88 17.04
CA ALA A 219 -3.48 -8.61 16.14
C ALA A 219 -4.70 -8.06 16.90
N SER A 220 -5.02 -8.64 18.07
CA SER A 220 -6.06 -8.13 18.96
C SER A 220 -5.77 -6.70 19.43
N ALA A 221 -4.52 -6.40 19.82
CA ALA A 221 -4.12 -5.05 20.22
C ALA A 221 -4.28 -4.02 19.08
N TRP A 222 -3.95 -4.41 17.85
CA TRP A 222 -4.21 -3.60 16.65
C TRP A 222 -5.70 -3.39 16.42
N ARG A 223 -6.52 -4.44 16.51
CA ARG A 223 -7.98 -4.34 16.35
C ARG A 223 -8.58 -3.37 17.37
N SER A 224 -8.23 -3.50 18.65
CA SER A 224 -8.69 -2.56 19.70
C SER A 224 -8.26 -1.12 19.42
N SER A 225 -7.05 -0.92 18.91
CA SER A 225 -6.55 0.41 18.53
C SER A 225 -7.31 1.00 17.32
N LEU A 226 -7.67 0.17 16.33
CA LEU A 226 -8.48 0.57 15.18
C LEU A 226 -9.90 0.93 15.61
N ASP A 227 -10.50 0.15 16.49
CA ASP A 227 -11.85 0.39 17.00
C ASP A 227 -11.91 1.67 17.85
N ALA A 228 -10.92 1.90 18.71
CA ALA A 228 -10.79 3.16 19.44
C ALA A 228 -10.68 4.37 18.50
N LYS A 229 -9.89 4.26 17.41
CA LYS A 229 -9.78 5.32 16.39
C LYS A 229 -11.10 5.55 15.65
N ARG A 230 -11.88 4.50 15.38
CA ARG A 230 -13.20 4.59 14.73
C ARG A 230 -14.22 5.25 15.65
N ALA A 231 -14.27 4.84 16.92
CA ALA A 231 -15.14 5.42 17.93
C ALA A 231 -14.88 6.92 18.08
N HIS A 232 -13.62 7.34 18.13
CA HIS A 232 -13.25 8.76 18.15
C HIS A 232 -13.71 9.53 16.90
N ARG A 233 -13.90 8.85 15.76
CA ARG A 233 -14.38 9.45 14.50
C ARG A 233 -15.90 9.32 14.32
N ASN A 234 -16.64 8.89 15.34
CA ASN A 234 -18.08 8.61 15.28
C ASN A 234 -18.47 7.63 14.16
N VAL A 235 -17.57 6.71 13.80
CA VAL A 235 -17.88 5.62 12.87
C VAL A 235 -18.47 4.48 13.67
N THR A 236 -19.80 4.37 13.68
CA THR A 236 -20.54 3.45 14.56
C THR A 236 -20.83 2.07 13.97
N ARG A 237 -20.62 1.86 12.66
CA ARG A 237 -20.90 0.57 12.01
C ARG A 237 -19.65 -0.30 11.97
N PRO A 238 -19.72 -1.57 12.42
CA PRO A 238 -18.71 -2.57 12.08
C PRO A 238 -18.56 -2.62 10.56
N ARG A 239 -17.32 -2.53 10.08
CA ARG A 239 -17.00 -2.69 8.68
C ARG A 239 -16.23 -4.00 8.53
N PRO A 240 -16.83 -5.06 7.97
CA PRO A 240 -16.07 -6.26 7.67
C PRO A 240 -14.92 -5.89 6.71
N PHE A 241 -13.78 -6.55 6.91
CA PHE A 241 -12.58 -6.33 6.10
C PHE A 241 -12.05 -4.88 6.13
N ASP A 242 -12.09 -4.19 7.28
CA ASP A 242 -11.65 -2.78 7.45
C ASP A 242 -10.68 -2.64 8.63
#